data_AF-A0A2N0HN31-F1
#
_entry.id   AF-A0A2N0HN31-F1
#
_cell.length_a   1.000
_cell.length_b   1.000
_cell.length_c   1.000
_cell.angle_alpha   90.00
_cell.angle_beta   90.00
_cell.angle_gamma   90.00
#
_symmetry.space_group_name_H-M   'P 1'
#
loop_
_entity.id
_entity.type
_entity.pdbx_description
1 polymer ?
#
loop_
_entity_poly.entity_id
_entity_poly.type
_entity_poly.pdbx_seq_one_letter_code
_entity_poly.pdbx_strand_id
1 'polypeptide(L)'
;MPALFSKSTLLTLSLLSPLAHAAEQAQSAFYLTLYSVPGVPRTDDPYTWSTAGGRQLIKGLTNEEGRAFVKPAEGEENYVLETVSMRWNMAVPAKCWQGEPAALQKCAQLMQSASRYDIEQDAAKLLLKKTQAQLQVKAEAYAVAARANQDELAWLGRLPAAWSMDDYGMRLLGLVDRIQGQISKDIKAGGADVRQFVCRAPASYGSLPQQAAVDAWSATARQSQLERGGPAWDALVAAAAKGNWMARTELYYALAGRNVSELSYLEQYRIVQLMEWLHKQQIGALYSLLNIGYAAVDYGAGKGGQDQVYAYAAMRGSYADQYSVGTRLQTDADPALAQAGDKMVACAKAARPDLR
;
A
#
# COMPACT_ATOMS: atom_id res chain seq x y z
N MET A 1 -16.25 -94.07 25.32
CA MET A 1 -15.07 -94.72 24.70
C MET A 1 -15.49 -95.24 23.33
N PRO A 2 -14.72 -95.17 22.23
CA PRO A 2 -13.40 -94.56 21.96
C PRO A 2 -13.36 -93.61 20.72
N ALA A 3 -12.36 -92.73 20.72
CA ALA A 3 -11.40 -92.29 19.68
C ALA A 3 -11.68 -92.35 18.14
N LEU A 4 -11.20 -91.29 17.42
CA LEU A 4 -10.23 -91.28 16.28
C LEU A 4 -10.56 -90.47 14.99
N PHE A 5 -9.60 -89.59 14.63
CA PHE A 5 -9.15 -89.12 13.28
C PHE A 5 -10.11 -88.28 12.39
N SER A 6 -9.71 -87.36 11.50
CA SER A 6 -8.43 -86.73 11.08
C SER A 6 -8.73 -85.71 9.94
N LYS A 7 -7.77 -84.81 9.68
CA LYS A 7 -7.48 -84.02 8.46
C LYS A 7 -8.02 -82.59 8.33
N SER A 8 -7.08 -81.67 8.53
CA SER A 8 -7.05 -80.27 8.10
C SER A 8 -7.24 -80.11 6.59
N THR A 9 -8.06 -79.13 6.19
CA THR A 9 -8.04 -78.54 4.85
C THR A 9 -7.84 -77.03 4.98
N LEU A 10 -6.88 -76.52 4.23
CA LEU A 10 -6.42 -75.13 4.18
C LEU A 10 -7.53 -74.17 3.72
N LEU A 11 -7.70 -73.04 4.43
CA LEU A 11 -8.48 -71.88 4.02
C LEU A 11 -7.51 -70.79 3.58
N THR A 12 -7.38 -70.61 2.27
CA THR A 12 -6.61 -69.52 1.65
C THR A 12 -7.42 -68.23 1.61
N LEU A 13 -6.72 -67.16 2.02
CA LEU A 13 -7.07 -65.74 2.02
C LEU A 13 -7.86 -65.24 0.81
N SER A 14 -8.94 -64.51 1.09
CA SER A 14 -9.53 -63.50 0.20
C SER A 14 -9.35 -62.12 0.83
N LEU A 15 -8.21 -61.47 0.57
CA LEU A 15 -7.95 -60.08 0.96
C LEU A 15 -7.15 -59.36 -0.14
N LEU A 16 -7.71 -59.28 -1.35
CA LEU A 16 -7.19 -58.42 -2.43
C LEU A 16 -8.37 -57.90 -3.25
N SER A 17 -9.00 -56.80 -2.82
CA SER A 17 -10.06 -56.16 -3.63
C SER A 17 -10.23 -54.62 -3.55
N PRO A 18 -9.42 -53.80 -2.86
CA PRO A 18 -9.51 -52.35 -3.09
C PRO A 18 -8.49 -51.79 -4.10
N LEU A 19 -7.37 -52.47 -4.36
CA LEU A 19 -6.25 -51.88 -5.11
C LEU A 19 -6.35 -52.01 -6.65
N ALA A 20 -7.20 -52.89 -7.16
CA ALA A 20 -7.39 -53.05 -8.61
C ALA A 20 -8.21 -51.90 -9.25
N HIS A 21 -9.15 -51.31 -8.50
CA HIS A 21 -10.05 -50.28 -9.03
C HIS A 21 -9.39 -48.90 -9.25
N ALA A 22 -8.29 -48.60 -8.56
CA ALA A 22 -7.56 -47.34 -8.76
C ALA A 22 -6.64 -47.39 -9.99
N ALA A 23 -6.13 -48.58 -10.36
CA ALA A 23 -5.28 -48.75 -11.53
C ALA A 23 -6.09 -48.84 -12.85
N GLU A 24 -7.29 -49.41 -12.82
CA GLU A 24 -8.17 -49.49 -14.00
C GLU A 24 -8.83 -48.14 -14.38
N GLN A 25 -9.09 -47.25 -13.43
CA GLN A 25 -9.62 -45.91 -13.72
C GLN A 25 -8.61 -44.99 -14.44
N ALA A 26 -7.30 -45.25 -14.30
CA ALA A 26 -6.26 -44.46 -14.96
C ALA A 26 -6.09 -44.82 -16.45
N GLN A 27 -6.49 -46.03 -16.89
CA GLN A 27 -6.29 -46.49 -18.26
C GLN A 27 -7.33 -45.95 -19.27
N SER A 28 -8.47 -45.42 -18.79
CA SER A 28 -9.56 -44.93 -19.63
C SER A 28 -9.77 -43.41 -19.61
N ALA A 29 -9.00 -42.68 -18.79
CA ALA A 29 -9.13 -41.23 -18.66
C ALA A 29 -8.38 -40.50 -19.79
N PHE A 30 -9.07 -39.56 -20.45
CA PHE A 30 -8.48 -38.63 -21.41
C PHE A 30 -7.38 -37.78 -20.77
N TYR A 31 -6.30 -37.54 -21.50
CA TYR A 31 -5.18 -36.74 -21.00
C TYR A 31 -4.48 -35.94 -22.09
N LEU A 32 -3.76 -34.91 -21.65
CA LEU A 32 -2.80 -34.15 -22.45
C LEU A 32 -1.41 -34.33 -21.85
N THR A 33 -0.41 -34.58 -22.70
CA THR A 33 0.96 -34.72 -22.23
C THR A 33 1.68 -33.38 -22.29
N LEU A 34 2.18 -32.93 -21.15
CA LEU A 34 2.90 -31.68 -21.00
C LEU A 34 4.39 -31.92 -20.95
N TYR A 35 5.11 -31.15 -21.76
CA TYR A 35 6.57 -31.21 -21.86
C TYR A 35 7.19 -29.88 -21.45
N SER A 36 8.33 -29.92 -20.78
CA SER A 36 9.12 -28.71 -20.46
C SER A 36 9.91 -28.27 -21.69
N VAL A 37 10.48 -29.26 -22.38
CA VAL A 37 11.08 -29.21 -23.71
C VAL A 37 10.77 -30.55 -24.42
N PRO A 38 10.89 -30.66 -25.75
CA PRO A 38 10.59 -31.89 -26.47
C PRO A 38 11.25 -33.12 -25.83
N GLY A 39 10.44 -34.11 -25.45
CA GLY A 39 10.92 -35.37 -24.86
C GLY A 39 11.13 -35.36 -23.34
N VAL A 40 10.99 -34.22 -22.65
CA VAL A 40 11.11 -34.13 -21.18
C VAL A 40 9.74 -33.84 -20.57
N PRO A 41 9.07 -34.86 -19.96
CA PRO A 41 7.77 -34.66 -19.34
C PRO A 41 7.83 -33.66 -18.18
N ARG A 42 6.76 -32.88 -18.01
CA ARG A 42 6.58 -32.05 -16.81
C ARG A 42 5.91 -32.88 -15.72
N THR A 43 6.67 -33.38 -14.77
CA THR A 43 6.18 -34.18 -13.64
C THR A 43 5.78 -33.28 -12.48
N ASP A 44 4.73 -33.67 -11.74
CA ASP A 44 4.22 -32.96 -10.56
C ASP A 44 3.92 -31.46 -10.78
N ASP A 45 3.61 -31.05 -12.02
CA ASP A 45 3.23 -29.67 -12.35
C ASP A 45 1.75 -29.48 -12.02
N PRO A 46 1.40 -28.57 -11.09
CA PRO A 46 0.01 -28.24 -10.82
C PRO A 46 -0.68 -27.70 -12.06
N TYR A 47 -1.85 -28.24 -12.37
CA TYR A 47 -2.68 -27.76 -13.47
C TYR A 47 -4.16 -27.62 -13.11
N THR A 48 -4.84 -26.77 -13.86
CA THR A 48 -6.30 -26.66 -13.90
C THR A 48 -6.79 -26.78 -15.33
N TRP A 49 -7.85 -27.55 -15.52
CA TRP A 49 -8.58 -27.68 -16.78
C TRP A 49 -9.95 -27.03 -16.60
N SER A 50 -10.30 -26.10 -17.49
CA SER A 50 -11.53 -25.31 -17.39
C SER A 50 -12.16 -25.06 -18.77
N THR A 51 -13.44 -24.70 -18.78
CA THR A 51 -14.10 -24.17 -19.99
C THR A 51 -13.56 -22.78 -20.32
N ALA A 52 -13.72 -22.30 -21.55
CA ALA A 52 -13.35 -20.92 -21.92
C ALA A 52 -14.02 -19.85 -21.04
N GLY A 53 -15.24 -20.09 -20.55
CA GLY A 53 -15.96 -19.23 -19.59
C GLY A 53 -15.44 -19.27 -18.14
N GLY A 54 -14.35 -19.99 -17.84
CA GLY A 54 -13.72 -20.02 -16.52
C GLY A 54 -14.28 -21.05 -15.53
N ARG A 55 -15.24 -21.90 -15.93
CA ARG A 55 -15.71 -22.99 -15.06
C ARG A 55 -14.65 -24.08 -14.97
N GLN A 56 -14.08 -24.25 -13.78
CA GLN A 56 -13.10 -25.30 -13.51
C GLN A 56 -13.76 -26.68 -13.61
N LEU A 57 -13.16 -27.56 -14.40
CA LEU A 57 -13.59 -28.94 -14.59
C LEU A 57 -12.75 -29.89 -13.75
N ILE A 58 -11.42 -29.72 -13.79
CA ILE A 58 -10.45 -30.54 -13.04
C ILE A 58 -9.33 -29.64 -12.52
N LYS A 59 -8.78 -30.01 -11.36
CA LYS A 59 -7.51 -29.51 -10.83
C LYS A 59 -6.68 -30.71 -10.39
N GLY A 60 -5.39 -30.73 -10.71
CA GLY A 60 -4.52 -31.87 -10.39
C GLY A 60 -3.04 -31.56 -10.51
N LEU A 61 -2.23 -32.61 -10.40
CA LEU A 61 -0.80 -32.62 -10.69
C LEU A 61 -0.57 -33.54 -11.88
N THR A 62 0.36 -33.18 -12.77
CA THR A 62 0.78 -34.11 -13.82
C THR A 62 1.53 -35.30 -13.23
N ASN A 63 1.36 -36.49 -13.84
CA ASN A 63 2.05 -37.69 -13.38
C ASN A 63 3.51 -37.77 -13.87
N GLU A 64 4.19 -38.89 -13.62
CA GLU A 64 5.58 -39.14 -14.02
C GLU A 64 5.82 -39.08 -15.54
N GLU A 65 4.81 -39.38 -16.36
CA GLU A 65 4.87 -39.21 -17.82
C GLU A 65 4.39 -37.82 -18.30
N GLY A 66 4.15 -36.88 -17.38
CA GLY A 66 3.69 -35.53 -17.67
C GLY A 66 2.24 -35.42 -18.13
N ARG A 67 1.41 -36.42 -17.83
CA ARG A 67 0.00 -36.46 -18.24
C ARG A 67 -0.86 -35.61 -17.32
N ALA A 68 -1.53 -34.62 -17.90
CA ALA A 68 -2.62 -33.88 -17.29
C ALA A 68 -3.95 -34.50 -17.73
N PHE A 69 -4.70 -35.09 -16.79
CA PHE A 69 -5.99 -35.69 -17.07
C PHE A 69 -7.06 -34.61 -17.26
N VAL A 70 -7.86 -34.77 -18.33
CA VAL A 70 -8.85 -33.79 -18.77
C VAL A 70 -10.21 -34.47 -19.01
N LYS A 71 -11.28 -33.69 -18.97
CA LYS A 71 -12.64 -34.20 -19.23
C LYS A 71 -13.45 -33.21 -20.06
N PRO A 72 -14.41 -33.70 -20.86
CA PRO A 72 -15.30 -32.83 -21.62
C PRO A 72 -16.27 -32.07 -20.71
N ALA A 73 -16.79 -30.97 -21.22
CA ALA A 73 -17.97 -30.28 -20.73
C ALA A 73 -19.04 -30.27 -21.82
N GLU A 74 -20.30 -30.49 -21.45
CA GLU A 74 -21.41 -30.52 -22.40
C GLU A 74 -21.53 -29.20 -23.17
N GLY A 75 -21.59 -29.29 -24.50
CA GLY A 75 -21.70 -28.14 -25.40
C GLY A 75 -20.44 -27.26 -25.50
N GLU A 76 -19.34 -27.62 -24.84
CA GLU A 76 -18.09 -26.84 -24.87
C GLU A 76 -17.07 -27.48 -25.81
N GLU A 77 -16.50 -26.66 -26.68
CA GLU A 77 -15.39 -27.04 -27.56
C GLU A 77 -14.12 -26.25 -27.26
N ASN A 78 -14.19 -25.19 -26.46
CA ASN A 78 -13.04 -24.36 -26.10
C ASN A 78 -12.70 -24.50 -24.63
N TYR A 79 -11.44 -24.83 -24.37
CA TYR A 79 -10.96 -25.14 -23.04
C TYR A 79 -9.67 -24.40 -22.74
N VAL A 80 -9.40 -24.25 -21.45
CA VAL A 80 -8.17 -23.65 -20.95
C VAL A 80 -7.49 -24.64 -20.03
N LEU A 81 -6.27 -25.02 -20.40
CA LEU A 81 -5.33 -25.69 -19.51
C LEU A 81 -4.38 -24.63 -18.95
N GLU A 82 -4.30 -24.53 -17.63
CA GLU A 82 -3.34 -23.64 -16.97
C GLU A 82 -2.43 -24.46 -16.08
N THR A 83 -1.13 -24.19 -16.11
CA THR A 83 -0.19 -24.64 -15.10
C THR A 83 0.36 -23.45 -14.33
N VAL A 84 1.39 -23.67 -13.51
CA VAL A 84 2.08 -22.61 -12.80
C VAL A 84 2.69 -21.57 -13.76
N SER A 85 3.17 -22.01 -14.92
CA SER A 85 3.96 -21.16 -15.83
C SER A 85 3.27 -20.85 -17.15
N MET A 86 2.27 -21.63 -17.56
CA MET A 86 1.71 -21.55 -18.90
C MET A 86 0.18 -21.55 -18.86
N ARG A 87 -0.40 -20.89 -19.84
CA ARG A 87 -1.82 -20.98 -20.17
C ARG A 87 -1.94 -21.41 -21.63
N TRP A 88 -2.70 -22.48 -21.88
CA TRP A 88 -3.03 -22.97 -23.21
C TRP A 88 -4.53 -22.88 -23.43
N ASN A 89 -4.93 -22.12 -24.43
CA ASN A 89 -6.29 -22.10 -24.94
C ASN A 89 -6.37 -23.16 -26.04
N MET A 90 -7.25 -24.14 -25.89
CA MET A 90 -7.39 -25.24 -26.82
C MET A 90 -8.80 -25.35 -27.37
N ALA A 91 -8.90 -25.71 -28.65
CA ALA A 91 -10.12 -26.20 -29.25
C ALA A 91 -10.09 -27.73 -29.24
N VAL A 92 -11.07 -28.35 -28.61
CA VAL A 92 -11.23 -29.81 -28.54
C VAL A 92 -12.61 -30.17 -29.08
N PRO A 93 -12.73 -30.37 -30.41
CA PRO A 93 -13.99 -30.74 -31.04
C PRO A 93 -14.63 -31.97 -30.40
N ALA A 94 -15.96 -32.04 -30.38
CA ALA A 94 -16.70 -33.14 -29.74
C ALA A 94 -16.22 -34.55 -30.17
N LYS A 95 -15.87 -34.72 -31.45
CA LYS A 95 -15.33 -35.98 -32.02
C LYS A 95 -14.02 -36.45 -31.36
N CYS A 96 -13.21 -35.55 -30.82
CA CYS A 96 -11.94 -35.90 -30.19
C CYS A 96 -12.14 -36.67 -28.88
N TRP A 97 -13.29 -36.50 -28.23
CA TRP A 97 -13.68 -37.21 -27.01
C TRP A 97 -14.32 -38.58 -27.29
N GLN A 98 -14.56 -38.94 -28.56
CA GLN A 98 -15.13 -40.22 -28.96
C GLN A 98 -14.05 -41.25 -29.35
N GLY A 99 -12.80 -40.82 -29.50
CA GLY A 99 -11.66 -41.68 -29.83
C GLY A 99 -10.94 -42.22 -28.59
N GLU A 100 -9.87 -42.97 -28.83
CA GLU A 100 -8.99 -43.47 -27.77
C GLU A 100 -8.40 -42.34 -26.91
N PRO A 101 -8.31 -42.48 -25.58
CA PRO A 101 -7.78 -41.44 -24.68
C PRO A 101 -6.43 -40.86 -25.11
N ALA A 102 -5.51 -41.72 -25.56
CA ALA A 102 -4.18 -41.34 -26.01
C ALA A 102 -4.16 -40.55 -27.33
N ALA A 103 -5.23 -40.59 -28.12
CA ALA A 103 -5.33 -39.87 -29.39
C ALA A 103 -5.77 -38.41 -29.22
N LEU A 104 -6.28 -38.04 -28.03
CA LEU A 104 -6.81 -36.69 -27.76
C LEU A 104 -5.80 -35.58 -28.07
N GLN A 105 -4.56 -35.72 -27.61
CA GLN A 105 -3.48 -34.74 -27.83
C GLN A 105 -3.30 -34.40 -29.31
N LYS A 106 -3.43 -35.40 -30.20
CA LYS A 106 -3.26 -35.21 -31.65
C LYS A 106 -4.50 -34.61 -32.31
N CYS A 107 -5.68 -34.80 -31.72
CA CYS A 107 -6.95 -34.30 -32.22
C CYS A 107 -7.25 -32.87 -31.75
N ALA A 108 -6.88 -32.55 -30.50
CA ALA A 108 -6.99 -31.22 -29.92
C ALA A 108 -6.10 -30.22 -30.67
N GLN A 109 -6.60 -28.99 -30.81
CA GLN A 109 -5.88 -27.91 -31.47
C GLN A 109 -5.49 -26.86 -30.45
N LEU A 110 -4.18 -26.56 -30.39
CA LEU A 110 -3.70 -25.43 -29.62
C LEU A 110 -4.02 -24.13 -30.38
N MET A 111 -4.92 -23.32 -29.82
CA MET A 111 -5.31 -22.04 -30.41
C MET A 111 -4.31 -20.94 -30.03
N GLN A 112 -3.93 -20.92 -28.76
CA GLN A 112 -2.99 -19.94 -28.22
C GLN A 112 -2.29 -20.53 -27.02
N SER A 113 -1.00 -20.27 -26.89
CA SER A 113 -0.26 -20.46 -25.64
C SER A 113 0.36 -19.14 -25.22
N ALA A 114 0.42 -18.91 -23.92
CA ALA A 114 1.10 -17.77 -23.34
C ALA A 114 1.73 -18.15 -22.01
N SER A 115 2.88 -17.56 -21.73
CA SER A 115 3.47 -17.59 -20.39
C SER A 115 2.54 -16.84 -19.44
N ARG A 116 2.26 -17.43 -18.28
CA ARG A 116 1.51 -16.75 -17.22
C ARG A 116 2.23 -15.51 -16.72
N TYR A 117 3.55 -15.57 -16.67
CA TYR A 117 4.37 -14.41 -16.32
C TYR A 117 4.13 -13.24 -17.28
N ASP A 118 4.11 -13.50 -18.58
CA ASP A 118 3.91 -12.45 -19.59
C ASP A 118 2.48 -11.87 -19.52
N ILE A 119 1.47 -12.73 -19.33
CA ILE A 119 0.07 -12.28 -19.11
C ILE A 119 -0.02 -11.34 -17.91
N GLU A 120 0.58 -11.74 -16.78
CA GLU A 120 0.57 -10.95 -15.54
C GLU A 120 1.34 -9.64 -15.70
N GLN A 121 2.49 -9.66 -16.40
CA GLN A 121 3.25 -8.45 -16.70
C GLN A 121 2.48 -7.48 -17.61
N ASP A 122 1.82 -7.98 -18.66
CA ASP A 122 1.07 -7.14 -19.58
C ASP A 122 -0.18 -6.57 -18.92
N ALA A 123 -0.85 -7.34 -18.06
CA ALA A 123 -1.93 -6.85 -17.22
C ALA A 123 -1.45 -5.75 -16.27
N ALA A 124 -0.29 -5.92 -15.62
CA ALA A 124 0.31 -4.92 -14.75
C ALA A 124 0.70 -3.64 -15.52
N LYS A 125 1.30 -3.77 -16.71
CA LYS A 125 1.62 -2.63 -17.60
C LYS A 125 0.36 -1.89 -18.06
N LEU A 126 -0.71 -2.62 -18.42
CA LEU A 126 -1.96 -2.02 -18.84
C LEU A 126 -2.64 -1.28 -17.67
N LEU A 127 -2.64 -1.88 -16.48
CA LEU A 127 -3.13 -1.24 -15.27
C LEU A 127 -2.34 0.04 -14.97
N LEU A 128 -1.01 -0.01 -15.06
CA LEU A 128 -0.15 1.15 -14.87
C LEU A 128 -0.48 2.27 -15.87
N LYS A 129 -0.62 1.94 -17.18
CA LYS A 129 -1.02 2.92 -18.21
C LYS A 129 -2.38 3.54 -17.92
N LYS A 130 -3.37 2.72 -17.50
CA LYS A 130 -4.71 3.19 -17.16
C LYS A 130 -4.66 4.13 -15.95
N THR A 131 -3.92 3.77 -14.90
CA THR A 131 -3.71 4.61 -13.72
C THR A 131 -3.02 5.92 -14.09
N GLN A 132 -1.99 5.88 -14.92
CA GLN A 132 -1.30 7.09 -15.40
C GLN A 132 -2.23 8.02 -16.19
N ALA A 133 -3.04 7.47 -17.11
CA ALA A 133 -4.01 8.25 -17.86
C ALA A 133 -5.08 8.89 -16.95
N GLN A 134 -5.55 8.16 -15.94
CA GLN A 134 -6.49 8.71 -14.95
C GLN A 134 -5.87 9.83 -14.11
N LEU A 135 -4.63 9.68 -13.68
CA LEU A 135 -3.89 10.72 -12.97
C LEU A 135 -3.70 11.97 -13.84
N GLN A 136 -3.40 11.79 -15.13
CA GLN A 136 -3.25 12.89 -16.07
C GLN A 136 -4.55 13.68 -16.25
N VAL A 137 -5.68 13.00 -16.45
CA VAL A 137 -7.00 13.66 -16.56
C VAL A 137 -7.33 14.47 -15.29
N LYS A 138 -7.05 13.90 -14.10
CA LYS A 138 -7.24 14.62 -12.83
C LYS A 138 -6.33 15.84 -12.73
N ALA A 139 -5.06 15.71 -13.11
CA ALA A 139 -4.10 16.82 -13.08
C ALA A 139 -4.48 17.94 -14.05
N GLU A 140 -4.99 17.61 -15.25
CA GLU A 140 -5.45 18.60 -16.23
C GLU A 140 -6.70 19.35 -15.74
N ALA A 141 -7.68 18.64 -15.16
CA ALA A 141 -8.86 19.27 -14.56
C ALA A 141 -8.48 20.20 -13.41
N TYR A 142 -7.57 19.74 -12.53
CA TYR A 142 -7.05 20.56 -11.44
C TYR A 142 -6.30 21.79 -11.97
N ALA A 143 -5.54 21.65 -13.06
CA ALA A 143 -4.84 22.76 -13.70
C ALA A 143 -5.78 23.85 -14.24
N VAL A 144 -6.92 23.46 -14.82
CA VAL A 144 -7.93 24.43 -15.28
C VAL A 144 -8.49 25.21 -14.08
N ALA A 145 -8.89 24.51 -13.00
CA ALA A 145 -9.40 25.15 -11.79
C ALA A 145 -8.35 26.06 -11.13
N ALA A 146 -7.10 25.61 -11.07
CA ALA A 146 -5.99 26.36 -10.50
C ALA A 146 -5.67 27.65 -11.28
N ARG A 147 -5.69 27.62 -12.62
CA ARG A 147 -5.54 28.84 -13.46
C ARG A 147 -6.64 29.86 -13.19
N ALA A 148 -7.87 29.39 -12.95
CA ALA A 148 -8.99 30.23 -12.59
C ALA A 148 -8.99 30.66 -11.10
N ASN A 149 -8.03 30.18 -10.29
CA ASN A 149 -8.01 30.33 -8.84
C ASN A 149 -9.31 29.86 -8.16
N GLN A 150 -9.82 28.72 -8.64
CA GLN A 150 -11.05 28.06 -8.21
C GLN A 150 -10.79 26.63 -7.69
N ASP A 151 -9.53 26.21 -7.55
CA ASP A 151 -9.21 24.96 -6.89
C ASP A 151 -9.48 25.05 -5.37
N GLU A 152 -9.58 23.88 -4.73
CA GLU A 152 -9.94 23.76 -3.32
C GLU A 152 -8.97 24.49 -2.36
N LEU A 153 -7.73 24.75 -2.80
CA LEU A 153 -6.68 25.43 -2.03
C LEU A 153 -6.41 26.86 -2.52
N ALA A 154 -7.26 27.43 -3.37
CA ALA A 154 -7.11 28.78 -3.91
C ALA A 154 -7.04 29.89 -2.85
N TRP A 155 -7.55 29.64 -1.63
CA TRP A 155 -7.44 30.54 -0.48
C TRP A 155 -6.01 30.67 0.08
N LEU A 156 -5.06 29.81 -0.34
CA LEU A 156 -3.63 29.99 -0.07
C LEU A 156 -3.00 31.13 -0.89
N GLY A 157 -3.76 31.67 -1.84
CA GLY A 157 -3.33 32.75 -2.73
C GLY A 157 -3.13 32.27 -4.16
N ARG A 158 -2.98 33.22 -5.07
CA ARG A 158 -2.80 32.91 -6.50
C ARG A 158 -1.50 32.16 -6.75
N LEU A 159 -1.56 31.20 -7.65
CA LEU A 159 -0.37 30.57 -8.19
C LEU A 159 0.30 31.50 -9.22
N PRO A 160 1.60 31.33 -9.47
CA PRO A 160 2.27 31.99 -10.58
C PRO A 160 1.58 31.67 -11.92
N ALA A 161 1.62 32.60 -12.87
CA ALA A 161 0.97 32.42 -14.18
C ALA A 161 1.56 31.26 -15.00
N ALA A 162 2.82 30.92 -14.75
CA ALA A 162 3.49 29.74 -15.24
C ALA A 162 4.09 28.97 -14.07
N TRP A 163 4.00 27.64 -14.10
CA TRP A 163 4.57 26.75 -13.10
C TRP A 163 5.49 25.74 -13.77
N SER A 164 6.71 25.63 -13.26
CA SER A 164 7.69 24.64 -13.69
C SER A 164 8.20 23.84 -12.49
N MET A 165 8.84 22.70 -12.76
CA MET A 165 9.54 21.93 -11.74
C MET A 165 10.74 22.69 -11.16
N ASP A 166 11.42 23.48 -11.98
CA ASP A 166 12.56 24.28 -11.54
C ASP A 166 12.13 25.38 -10.58
N ASP A 167 11.04 26.09 -10.91
CA ASP A 167 10.46 27.12 -10.05
C ASP A 167 9.95 26.53 -8.72
N TYR A 168 9.34 25.35 -8.76
CA TYR A 168 8.93 24.62 -7.56
C TYR A 168 10.14 24.26 -6.70
N GLY A 169 11.16 23.66 -7.32
CA GLY A 169 12.40 23.25 -6.67
C GLY A 169 13.10 24.42 -6.00
N MET A 170 13.28 25.54 -6.71
CA MET A 170 13.87 26.76 -6.15
C MET A 170 13.09 27.30 -4.95
N ARG A 171 11.75 27.32 -5.04
CA ARG A 171 10.91 27.85 -3.97
C ARG A 171 10.91 26.95 -2.72
N LEU A 172 10.86 25.64 -2.92
CA LEU A 172 10.96 24.65 -1.85
C LEU A 172 12.34 24.71 -1.19
N LEU A 173 13.42 24.65 -1.96
CA LEU A 173 14.79 24.72 -1.44
C LEU A 173 15.02 26.02 -0.67
N GLY A 174 14.65 27.17 -1.24
CA GLY A 174 14.78 28.45 -0.55
C GLY A 174 13.94 28.56 0.72
N LEU A 175 12.82 27.84 0.82
CA LEU A 175 12.04 27.76 2.06
C LEU A 175 12.72 26.84 3.09
N VAL A 176 13.21 25.67 2.65
CA VAL A 176 13.96 24.73 3.48
C VAL A 176 15.21 25.40 4.06
N ASP A 177 15.99 26.10 3.24
CA ASP A 177 17.20 26.82 3.68
C ASP A 177 16.88 27.87 4.76
N ARG A 178 15.78 28.62 4.60
CA ARG A 178 15.34 29.60 5.60
C ARG A 178 14.96 28.92 6.93
N ILE A 179 14.19 27.84 6.85
CA ILE A 179 13.75 27.08 8.03
C ILE A 179 14.95 26.46 8.73
N GLN A 180 15.87 25.86 7.98
CA GLN A 180 17.06 25.24 8.54
C GLN A 180 17.97 26.29 9.18
N GLY A 181 18.19 27.43 8.52
CA GLY A 181 18.95 28.54 9.08
C GLY A 181 18.35 29.09 10.38
N GLN A 182 17.02 29.20 10.45
CA GLN A 182 16.30 29.60 11.67
C GLN A 182 16.52 28.59 12.81
N ILE A 183 16.27 27.30 12.56
CA ILE A 183 16.43 26.24 13.57
C ILE A 183 17.89 26.18 14.05
N SER A 184 18.85 26.18 13.12
CA SER A 184 20.28 26.15 13.48
C SER A 184 20.71 27.36 14.30
N LYS A 185 20.18 28.55 14.02
CA LYS A 185 20.46 29.75 14.82
C LYS A 185 19.90 29.61 16.24
N ASP A 186 18.66 29.13 16.38
CA ASP A 186 18.02 28.95 17.68
C ASP A 186 18.72 27.85 18.51
N ILE A 187 19.15 26.77 17.87
CA ILE A 187 19.95 25.71 18.52
C ILE A 187 21.30 26.27 19.01
N LYS A 188 22.03 27.01 18.18
CA LYS A 188 23.30 27.63 18.59
C LYS A 188 23.15 28.64 19.74
N ALA A 189 21.97 29.25 19.88
CA ALA A 189 21.67 30.17 20.96
C ALA A 189 21.29 29.47 22.29
N GLY A 190 21.46 28.15 22.39
CA GLY A 190 21.17 27.36 23.58
C GLY A 190 20.05 26.33 23.40
N GLY A 191 19.38 26.34 22.23
CA GLY A 191 18.39 25.33 21.86
C GLY A 191 17.13 25.29 22.73
N ALA A 192 16.30 24.29 22.45
CA ALA A 192 15.08 24.03 23.21
C ALA A 192 15.42 23.27 24.50
N ASP A 193 15.55 23.98 25.63
CA ASP A 193 15.59 23.33 26.94
C ASP A 193 14.20 22.81 27.29
N VAL A 194 13.98 21.52 27.04
CA VAL A 194 12.71 20.83 27.29
C VAL A 194 12.27 20.89 28.75
N ARG A 195 13.19 21.13 29.70
CA ARG A 195 12.85 21.35 31.12
C ARG A 195 11.98 22.59 31.33
N GLN A 196 12.07 23.55 30.41
CA GLN A 196 11.32 24.80 30.43
C GLN A 196 9.98 24.69 29.68
N PHE A 197 9.54 23.48 29.32
CA PHE A 197 8.30 23.28 28.61
C PHE A 197 7.10 23.86 29.36
N VAL A 198 6.33 24.68 28.65
CA VAL A 198 5.06 25.24 29.12
C VAL A 198 3.96 24.78 28.18
N CYS A 199 2.99 24.04 28.72
CA CYS A 199 1.82 23.64 27.94
C CYS A 199 1.03 24.87 27.51
N ARG A 200 0.64 24.86 26.24
CA ARG A 200 -0.11 25.93 25.59
C ARG A 200 -1.31 25.32 24.89
N ALA A 201 -2.51 25.83 25.20
CA ALA A 201 -3.72 25.39 24.54
C ALA A 201 -3.69 25.77 23.05
N PRO A 202 -4.37 25.02 22.15
CA PRO A 202 -4.33 25.28 20.71
C PRO A 202 -4.67 26.72 20.32
N ALA A 203 -5.61 27.35 21.05
CA ALA A 203 -6.04 28.73 20.79
C ALA A 203 -4.96 29.79 21.06
N SER A 204 -3.90 29.44 21.80
CA SER A 204 -2.77 30.34 22.06
C SER A 204 -1.78 30.44 20.88
N TYR A 205 -1.83 29.49 19.95
CA TYR A 205 -1.01 29.48 18.74
C TYR A 205 -1.71 30.12 17.54
N GLY A 206 -3.04 30.21 17.58
CA GLY A 206 -3.81 30.83 16.51
C GLY A 206 -5.30 30.56 16.62
N SER A 207 -6.05 31.11 15.66
CA SER A 207 -7.51 30.94 15.58
C SER A 207 -7.91 29.50 15.24
N LEU A 208 -9.03 29.05 15.81
CA LEU A 208 -9.59 27.70 15.62
C LEU A 208 -11.06 27.70 15.17
N PRO A 209 -11.44 28.45 14.11
CA PRO A 209 -12.79 28.38 13.59
C PRO A 209 -13.09 26.96 13.11
N GLN A 210 -14.32 26.50 13.35
CA GLN A 210 -14.79 25.19 12.88
C GLN A 210 -13.93 24.00 13.36
N GLN A 211 -13.49 24.01 14.62
CA GLN A 211 -12.65 22.95 15.18
C GLN A 211 -13.23 21.54 15.03
N ALA A 212 -14.57 21.39 15.09
CA ALA A 212 -15.23 20.11 14.86
C ALA A 212 -14.88 19.44 13.51
N ALA A 213 -14.49 20.22 12.49
CA ALA A 213 -14.03 19.67 11.21
C ALA A 213 -12.66 19.00 11.33
N VAL A 214 -11.76 19.56 12.15
CA VAL A 214 -10.46 18.95 12.46
C VAL A 214 -10.68 17.66 13.23
N ASP A 215 -11.55 17.69 14.24
CA ASP A 215 -11.83 16.52 15.08
C ASP A 215 -12.46 15.38 14.26
N ALA A 216 -13.39 15.70 13.36
CA ALA A 216 -14.00 14.73 12.45
C ALA A 216 -12.98 14.14 11.45
N TRP A 217 -12.07 14.98 10.94
CA TRP A 217 -10.98 14.51 10.08
C TRP A 217 -10.05 13.57 10.83
N SER A 218 -9.60 13.93 12.04
CA SER A 218 -8.72 13.09 12.87
C SER A 218 -9.38 11.77 13.28
N ALA A 219 -10.71 11.73 13.42
CA ALA A 219 -11.46 10.50 13.67
C ALA A 219 -11.65 9.60 12.43
N THR A 220 -11.37 10.11 11.23
CA THR A 220 -11.52 9.35 9.98
C THR A 220 -10.43 8.27 9.88
N ALA A 221 -10.79 7.09 9.37
CA ALA A 221 -9.83 6.01 9.16
C ALA A 221 -8.68 6.48 8.26
N ARG A 222 -7.44 6.15 8.64
CA ARG A 222 -6.23 6.62 7.94
C ARG A 222 -6.24 6.30 6.44
N GLN A 223 -6.85 5.19 6.03
CA GLN A 223 -7.01 4.84 4.62
C GLN A 223 -7.93 5.81 3.87
N SER A 224 -9.04 6.24 4.48
CA SER A 224 -9.93 7.26 3.90
C SER A 224 -9.30 8.65 3.89
N GLN A 225 -8.40 8.95 4.82
CA GLN A 225 -7.62 10.20 4.79
C GLN A 225 -6.70 10.28 3.55
N LEU A 226 -6.24 9.13 3.02
CA LEU A 226 -5.39 9.10 1.81
C LEU A 226 -6.15 9.41 0.52
N GLU A 227 -7.48 9.27 0.52
CA GLU A 227 -8.33 9.50 -0.65
C GLU A 227 -8.59 11.00 -0.89
N ARG A 228 -8.40 11.85 0.13
CA ARG A 228 -8.54 13.33 0.06
C ARG A 228 -9.83 13.76 -0.64
N GLY A 229 -10.95 13.26 -0.15
CA GLY A 229 -12.25 13.56 -0.71
C GLY A 229 -13.38 13.23 0.25
N GLY A 230 -14.56 13.74 -0.07
CA GLY A 230 -15.77 13.56 0.73
C GLY A 230 -15.91 14.56 1.88
N PRO A 231 -16.97 14.42 2.68
CA PRO A 231 -17.42 15.50 3.57
C PRO A 231 -16.40 15.92 4.64
N ALA A 232 -15.62 14.98 5.17
CA ALA A 232 -14.60 15.27 6.18
C ALA A 232 -13.44 16.08 5.60
N TRP A 233 -13.02 15.75 4.36
CA TRP A 233 -12.02 16.52 3.62
C TRP A 233 -12.53 17.93 3.31
N ASP A 234 -13.75 18.04 2.75
CA ASP A 234 -14.34 19.31 2.36
C ASP A 234 -14.51 20.25 3.57
N ALA A 235 -14.92 19.70 4.72
CA ALA A 235 -15.03 20.45 5.97
C ALA A 235 -13.66 20.90 6.49
N LEU A 236 -12.63 20.06 6.37
CA LEU A 236 -11.25 20.41 6.75
C LEU A 236 -10.71 21.55 5.88
N VAL A 237 -10.90 21.47 4.57
CA VAL A 237 -10.53 22.53 3.61
C VAL A 237 -11.24 23.84 3.95
N ALA A 238 -12.55 23.80 4.24
CA ALA A 238 -13.31 24.98 4.63
C ALA A 238 -12.82 25.61 5.95
N ALA A 239 -12.50 24.79 6.96
CA ALA A 239 -11.95 25.26 8.23
C ALA A 239 -10.58 25.92 8.03
N ALA A 240 -9.71 25.30 7.22
CA ALA A 240 -8.41 25.85 6.87
C ALA A 240 -8.52 27.19 6.12
N ALA A 241 -9.44 27.30 5.17
CA ALA A 241 -9.73 28.54 4.45
C ALA A 241 -10.13 29.68 5.39
N LYS A 242 -10.89 29.38 6.46
CA LYS A 242 -11.26 30.34 7.52
C LYS A 242 -10.14 30.67 8.50
N GLY A 243 -8.96 30.10 8.34
CA GLY A 243 -7.78 30.39 9.15
C GLY A 243 -7.60 29.47 10.35
N ASN A 244 -8.29 28.31 10.40
CA ASN A 244 -7.97 27.29 11.39
C ASN A 244 -6.57 26.73 11.13
N TRP A 245 -5.64 27.02 12.05
CA TRP A 245 -4.25 26.63 11.88
C TRP A 245 -4.06 25.11 11.98
N MET A 246 -4.84 24.43 12.83
CA MET A 246 -4.79 22.97 12.96
C MET A 246 -5.29 22.30 11.68
N ALA A 247 -6.37 22.83 11.08
CA ALA A 247 -6.86 22.33 9.79
C ALA A 247 -5.80 22.49 8.68
N ARG A 248 -5.09 23.62 8.64
CA ARG A 248 -3.97 23.84 7.71
C ARG A 248 -2.83 22.85 7.93
N THR A 249 -2.52 22.53 9.18
CA THR A 249 -1.53 21.51 9.53
C THR A 249 -1.97 20.11 9.08
N GLU A 250 -3.23 19.74 9.29
CA GLU A 250 -3.77 18.45 8.83
C GLU A 250 -3.80 18.32 7.31
N LEU A 251 -4.17 19.39 6.59
CA LEU A 251 -4.06 19.43 5.13
C LEU A 251 -2.61 19.22 4.69
N TYR A 252 -1.64 19.83 5.38
CA TYR A 252 -0.23 19.66 5.06
C TYR A 252 0.18 18.19 5.22
N TYR A 253 -0.19 17.54 6.32
CA TYR A 253 0.08 16.11 6.53
C TYR A 253 -0.57 15.23 5.47
N ALA A 254 -1.84 15.50 5.13
CA ALA A 254 -2.57 14.73 4.13
C ALA A 254 -1.96 14.87 2.72
N LEU A 255 -1.48 16.06 2.36
CA LEU A 255 -0.86 16.32 1.06
C LEU A 255 0.58 15.80 1.00
N ALA A 256 1.40 16.07 2.02
CA ALA A 256 2.81 15.67 2.07
C ALA A 256 3.00 14.16 2.32
N GLY A 257 2.00 13.47 2.86
CA GLY A 257 2.06 12.04 3.14
C GLY A 257 1.89 11.11 1.93
N ARG A 258 1.59 11.64 0.73
CA ARG A 258 1.49 10.81 -0.50
C ARG A 258 2.84 10.63 -1.17
N ASN A 259 2.96 9.56 -1.95
CA ASN A 259 4.07 9.43 -2.88
C ASN A 259 4.08 10.64 -3.82
N VAL A 260 5.23 11.31 -3.94
CA VAL A 260 5.40 12.48 -4.83
C VAL A 260 5.01 12.15 -6.28
N SER A 261 5.21 10.89 -6.71
CA SER A 261 4.79 10.40 -8.03
C SER A 261 3.28 10.40 -8.26
N GLU A 262 2.47 10.52 -7.21
CA GLU A 262 1.01 10.57 -7.28
C GLU A 262 0.45 12.00 -7.13
N LEU A 263 1.32 12.99 -6.94
CA LEU A 263 0.94 14.41 -6.84
C LEU A 263 1.18 15.10 -8.18
N SER A 264 0.18 15.85 -8.66
CA SER A 264 0.39 16.81 -9.73
C SER A 264 1.37 17.91 -9.30
N TYR A 265 2.05 18.54 -10.25
CA TYR A 265 2.95 19.66 -9.94
C TYR A 265 2.24 20.79 -9.18
N LEU A 266 0.97 21.03 -9.49
CA LEU A 266 0.17 22.04 -8.82
C LEU A 266 -0.11 21.71 -7.36
N GLU A 267 -0.42 20.45 -7.04
CA GLU A 267 -0.54 20.01 -5.65
C GLU A 267 0.77 20.22 -4.90
N GLN A 268 1.92 19.95 -5.53
CA GLN A 268 3.23 20.22 -4.94
C GLN A 268 3.45 21.72 -4.68
N TYR A 269 3.02 22.62 -5.58
CA TYR A 269 3.03 24.06 -5.32
C TYR A 269 2.14 24.47 -4.15
N ARG A 270 0.94 23.88 -4.03
CA ARG A 270 0.03 24.16 -2.91
C ARG A 270 0.62 23.70 -1.58
N ILE A 271 1.33 22.57 -1.56
CA ILE A 271 2.10 22.13 -0.39
C ILE A 271 3.11 23.21 0.01
N VAL A 272 3.88 23.76 -0.95
CA VAL A 272 4.86 24.82 -0.66
C VAL A 272 4.20 26.07 -0.10
N GLN A 273 3.08 26.54 -0.68
CA GLN A 273 2.35 27.70 -0.13
C GLN A 273 1.84 27.46 1.29
N LEU A 274 1.40 26.23 1.57
CA LEU A 274 0.96 25.82 2.90
C LEU A 274 2.14 25.81 3.89
N MET A 275 3.30 25.28 3.48
CA MET A 275 4.53 25.33 4.26
C MET A 275 4.99 26.78 4.52
N GLU A 276 4.93 27.67 3.53
CA GLU A 276 5.24 29.09 3.71
C GLU A 276 4.32 29.74 4.75
N TRP A 277 3.03 29.42 4.70
CA TRP A 277 2.08 29.92 5.69
C TRP A 277 2.38 29.39 7.09
N LEU A 278 2.60 28.07 7.22
CA LEU A 278 2.93 27.43 8.50
C LEU A 278 4.22 28.00 9.08
N HIS A 279 5.24 28.23 8.26
CA HIS A 279 6.50 28.84 8.67
C HIS A 279 6.30 30.28 9.14
N LYS A 280 5.54 31.08 8.38
CA LYS A 280 5.21 32.47 8.75
C LYS A 280 4.49 32.56 10.09
N GLN A 281 3.62 31.59 10.39
CA GLN A 281 2.92 31.50 11.67
C GLN A 281 3.72 30.78 12.76
N GLN A 282 4.95 30.34 12.47
CA GLN A 282 5.83 29.58 13.36
C GLN A 282 5.18 28.33 13.96
N ILE A 283 4.31 27.66 13.21
CA ILE A 283 3.64 26.44 13.67
C ILE A 283 4.66 25.30 13.75
N GLY A 284 4.87 24.77 14.96
CA GLY A 284 5.90 23.76 15.24
C GLY A 284 5.83 22.51 14.37
N ALA A 285 4.60 22.12 13.96
CA ALA A 285 4.33 20.93 13.15
C ALA A 285 5.07 20.89 11.79
N LEU A 286 5.47 22.05 11.27
CA LEU A 286 6.26 22.14 10.03
C LEU A 286 7.70 21.67 10.23
N TYR A 287 8.30 21.92 11.39
CA TYR A 287 9.75 21.80 11.59
C TYR A 287 10.23 20.36 11.67
N SER A 288 9.44 19.46 12.27
CA SER A 288 9.77 18.04 12.37
C SER A 288 9.71 17.31 11.03
N LEU A 289 8.87 17.77 10.10
CA LEU A 289 8.75 17.17 8.77
C LEU A 289 9.87 17.57 7.80
N LEU A 290 10.49 18.73 7.99
CA LEU A 290 11.58 19.21 7.14
C LEU A 290 12.97 18.73 7.56
N ASN A 291 13.02 17.58 8.25
CA ASN A 291 14.25 16.91 8.67
C ASN A 291 15.11 16.38 7.49
N ILE A 292 14.75 16.72 6.25
CA ILE A 292 15.52 16.45 5.03
C ILE A 292 16.73 17.40 5.01
N GLY A 293 17.80 17.03 5.70
CA GLY A 293 19.07 17.78 5.71
C GLY A 293 19.87 17.68 6.99
N TYR A 294 19.25 17.30 8.12
CA TYR A 294 19.98 17.06 9.36
C TYR A 294 20.51 15.62 9.43
N ALA A 295 21.41 15.29 8.49
CA ALA A 295 22.34 14.20 8.71
C ALA A 295 23.28 14.61 9.84
N ALA A 296 23.04 14.07 11.04
CA ALA A 296 23.98 13.91 12.15
C ALA A 296 25.07 15.00 12.30
N VAL A 297 24.69 16.28 12.38
CA VAL A 297 25.64 17.29 12.85
C VAL A 297 25.62 17.22 14.37
N ASP A 298 26.64 16.56 14.92
CA ASP A 298 26.84 16.37 16.35
C ASP A 298 27.24 17.70 17.00
N TYR A 299 26.26 18.39 17.55
CA TYR A 299 26.46 19.58 18.38
C TYR A 299 26.32 19.19 19.84
N GLY A 300 27.39 18.57 20.34
CA GLY A 300 27.80 18.48 21.74
C GLY A 300 26.73 18.70 22.80
N ALA A 301 26.09 17.61 23.21
CA ALA A 301 25.78 17.21 24.60
C ALA A 301 24.72 16.10 24.51
N GLY A 302 25.16 14.88 24.18
CA GLY A 302 24.40 13.63 24.32
C GLY A 302 22.95 13.63 23.82
N LYS A 303 22.73 12.99 22.66
CA LYS A 303 21.48 12.78 21.89
C LYS A 303 21.47 13.66 20.61
N GLY A 304 21.56 13.01 19.45
CA GLY A 304 21.98 13.61 18.16
C GLY A 304 21.08 14.73 17.63
N GLY A 305 21.56 15.48 16.63
CA GLY A 305 20.90 16.68 16.09
C GLY A 305 19.44 16.52 15.65
N GLN A 306 18.98 15.29 15.37
CA GLN A 306 17.57 15.01 15.10
C GLN A 306 16.66 15.21 16.33
N ASP A 307 17.13 14.81 17.51
CA ASP A 307 16.36 14.95 18.75
C ASP A 307 16.15 16.42 19.14
N GLN A 308 17.11 17.28 18.77
CA GLN A 308 16.99 18.72 18.97
C GLN A 308 15.94 19.37 18.07
N VAL A 309 15.76 18.89 16.83
CA VAL A 309 14.70 19.39 15.92
C VAL A 309 13.32 19.00 16.42
N TYR A 310 13.13 17.76 16.87
CA TYR A 310 11.86 17.33 17.45
C TYR A 310 11.55 18.05 18.77
N ALA A 311 12.55 18.23 19.64
CA ALA A 311 12.41 19.03 20.86
C ALA A 311 12.04 20.49 20.54
N TYR A 312 12.68 21.07 19.51
CA TYR A 312 12.37 22.42 19.04
C TYR A 312 10.93 22.54 18.53
N ALA A 313 10.48 21.59 17.71
CA ALA A 313 9.10 21.52 17.20
C ALA A 313 8.08 21.37 18.34
N ALA A 314 8.36 20.48 19.31
CA ALA A 314 7.52 20.25 20.49
C ALA A 314 7.34 21.53 21.31
N MET A 315 8.43 22.25 21.57
CA MET A 315 8.41 23.53 22.30
C MET A 315 7.67 24.64 21.55
N ARG A 316 7.47 24.50 20.23
CA ARG A 316 6.76 25.47 19.37
C ARG A 316 5.36 25.01 18.94
N GLY A 317 4.72 24.16 19.73
CA GLY A 317 3.30 23.84 19.55
C GLY A 317 2.99 22.71 18.59
N SER A 318 3.98 21.88 18.22
CA SER A 318 3.69 20.59 17.60
C SER A 318 3.23 19.58 18.64
N TYR A 319 1.92 19.33 18.74
CA TYR A 319 1.38 18.37 19.70
C TYR A 319 1.82 16.92 19.42
N ALA A 320 2.02 16.56 18.15
CA ALA A 320 2.58 15.26 17.78
C ALA A 320 4.03 15.10 18.30
N ASP A 321 4.85 16.14 18.15
CA ASP A 321 6.23 16.10 18.66
C ASP A 321 6.27 16.21 20.19
N GLN A 322 5.35 16.94 20.82
CA GLN A 322 5.20 16.93 22.29
C GLN A 322 4.88 15.52 22.78
N TYR A 323 4.00 14.79 22.10
CA TYR A 323 3.70 13.40 22.46
C TYR A 323 4.93 12.49 22.31
N SER A 324 5.62 12.58 21.16
CA SER A 324 6.78 11.74 20.84
C SER A 324 8.00 12.03 21.72
N VAL A 325 8.37 13.32 21.85
CA VAL A 325 9.46 13.75 22.74
C VAL A 325 9.10 13.47 24.19
N GLY A 326 7.88 13.78 24.59
CA GLY A 326 7.41 13.57 25.95
C GLY A 326 7.50 12.12 26.39
N THR A 327 6.96 11.20 25.59
CA THR A 327 7.03 9.75 25.84
C THR A 327 8.47 9.25 26.01
N ARG A 328 9.41 9.79 25.23
CA ARG A 328 10.84 9.44 25.36
C ARG A 328 11.47 9.98 26.63
N LEU A 329 11.05 11.17 27.08
CA LEU A 329 11.59 11.81 28.29
C LEU A 329 11.04 11.21 29.58
N GLN A 330 9.84 10.62 29.58
CA GLN A 330 9.23 10.01 30.78
C GLN A 330 10.09 8.92 31.44
N THR A 331 10.94 8.25 30.66
CA THR A 331 11.87 7.22 31.16
C THR A 331 13.30 7.72 31.36
N ASP A 332 13.53 9.04 31.30
CA ASP A 332 14.86 9.62 31.51
C ASP A 332 15.28 9.54 32.99
N ALA A 333 16.57 9.38 33.23
CA ALA A 333 17.13 9.28 34.58
C ALA A 333 17.13 10.62 35.32
N ASP A 334 17.12 11.75 34.60
CA ASP A 334 16.96 13.09 35.18
C ASP A 334 15.48 13.33 35.53
N PRO A 335 15.11 13.49 36.83
CA PRO A 335 13.73 13.72 37.24
C PRO A 335 13.10 14.98 36.63
N ALA A 336 13.89 16.00 36.32
CA ALA A 336 13.40 17.22 35.69
C ALA A 336 13.00 16.96 34.23
N LEU A 337 13.73 16.08 33.52
CA LEU A 337 13.38 15.65 32.17
C LEU A 337 12.17 14.73 32.17
N ALA A 338 12.09 13.77 33.10
CA ALA A 338 10.91 12.91 33.24
C ALA A 338 9.63 13.73 33.49
N GLN A 339 9.70 14.70 34.40
CA GLN A 339 8.57 15.59 34.67
C GLN A 339 8.19 16.46 33.44
N ALA A 340 9.18 16.94 32.69
CA ALA A 340 8.90 17.65 31.43
C ALA A 340 8.21 16.72 30.42
N GLY A 341 8.64 15.45 30.36
CA GLY A 341 8.01 14.41 29.54
C GLY A 341 6.53 14.22 29.87
N ASP A 342 6.20 14.07 31.15
CA ASP A 342 4.81 13.96 31.62
C ASP A 342 3.96 15.17 31.21
N LYS A 343 4.49 16.38 31.39
CA LYS A 343 3.81 17.62 31.01
C LYS A 343 3.56 17.68 29.50
N MET A 344 4.53 17.28 28.68
CA MET A 344 4.40 17.27 27.23
C MET A 344 3.33 16.27 26.77
N VAL A 345 3.35 15.04 27.28
CA VAL A 345 2.35 14.00 26.94
C VAL A 345 0.95 14.45 27.36
N ALA A 346 0.79 14.98 28.58
CA ALA A 346 -0.49 15.49 29.05
C ALA A 346 -1.01 16.65 28.18
N CYS A 347 -0.13 17.58 27.81
CA CYS A 347 -0.49 18.70 26.93
C CYS A 347 -0.95 18.23 25.55
N ALA A 348 -0.20 17.30 24.95
CA ALA A 348 -0.53 16.72 23.66
C ALA A 348 -1.88 16.02 23.67
N LYS A 349 -2.16 15.17 24.67
CA LYS A 349 -3.45 14.47 24.80
C LYS A 349 -4.62 15.41 25.06
N ALA A 350 -4.40 16.49 25.82
CA ALA A 350 -5.43 17.49 26.07
C ALA A 350 -5.79 18.28 24.79
N ALA A 351 -4.80 18.57 23.95
CA ALA A 351 -4.99 19.28 22.69
C ALA A 351 -5.50 18.37 21.56
N ARG A 352 -5.08 17.10 21.55
CA ARG A 352 -5.31 16.11 20.50
C ARG A 352 -5.57 14.73 21.13
N PRO A 353 -6.82 14.44 21.51
CA PRO A 353 -7.18 13.17 22.14
C PRO A 353 -6.97 11.94 21.25
N ASP A 354 -6.79 12.14 19.95
CA ASP A 354 -6.47 11.11 18.96
C ASP A 354 -5.02 10.58 19.06
N LEU A 355 -4.11 11.31 19.72
CA LEU A 355 -2.74 10.87 19.94
C LEU A 355 -2.70 9.75 21.01
N ARG A 356 -2.21 8.57 20.60
CA ARG A 356 -2.15 7.35 21.43
C ARG A 356 -0.74 6.83 21.59
#